data_AF-A0A1Y1QMV1-F1
#
_entry.id   AF-A0A1Y1QMV1-F1
#
_cell.length_a   1.000
_cell.length_b   1.000
_cell.length_c   1.000
_cell.angle_alpha   90.00
_cell.angle_beta   90.00
_cell.angle_gamma   90.00
#
_symmetry.space_group_name_H-M   'P 1'
#
loop_
_entity.id
_entity.type
_entity.pdbx_description
1 polymer ?
#
loop_
_entity_poly.entity_id
_entity_poly.type
_entity_poly.pdbx_seq_one_letter_code
_entity_poly.pdbx_strand_id
1 'polypeptide(L)'
;MNTISHILLSMLLVLVTYLVVQNQQLRTELEAISTTQHRVVEVLAETLTPLATKIDAINTVTSKIGKEADDATNQQLATLQKRLDLYKLVGTLNQANQLRAEGKGAEAAEKLTSTKKPIWQAGETFAAHKAKLQGLMGTLDKLSAAWKSGDTSTAPDAVRKTLEAVLGELNNEQK
;
A
#
# COMPACT_ATOMS: atom_id res chain seq x y z
N MET A 1 85.87 35.16 40.08
CA MET A 1 85.15 34.29 39.13
C MET A 1 83.97 33.50 39.73
N ASN A 2 83.67 33.61 41.05
CA ASN A 2 82.56 32.86 41.67
C ASN A 2 81.19 33.57 41.63
N THR A 3 81.12 34.89 41.77
CA THR A 3 79.85 35.62 41.95
C THR A 3 78.96 35.59 40.70
N ILE A 4 79.52 35.78 39.51
CA ILE A 4 78.78 35.73 38.23
C ILE A 4 78.23 34.32 37.98
N SER A 5 79.00 33.27 38.29
CA SER A 5 78.56 31.89 38.16
C SER A 5 77.38 31.58 39.08
N HIS A 6 77.43 32.02 40.34
CA HIS A 6 76.32 31.85 41.28
C HIS A 6 75.05 32.62 40.87
N ILE A 7 75.18 33.83 40.33
CA ILE A 7 74.03 34.60 39.82
C ILE A 7 73.40 33.88 38.63
N LEU A 8 74.22 33.40 37.68
CA LEU A 8 73.73 32.65 36.53
C LEU A 8 73.05 31.35 36.94
N LEU A 9 73.63 30.59 37.87
CA LEU A 9 73.05 29.35 38.37
C LEU A 9 71.71 29.59 39.08
N SER A 10 71.61 30.68 39.86
CA SER A 10 70.39 31.07 40.55
C SER A 10 69.29 31.47 39.56
N MET A 11 69.65 32.22 38.52
CA MET A 11 68.72 32.61 37.45
C MET A 11 68.23 31.38 36.65
N LEU A 12 69.13 30.43 36.39
CA LEU A 12 68.80 29.17 35.71
C LEU A 12 67.87 28.31 36.57
N LEU A 13 68.08 28.26 37.88
CA LEU A 13 67.20 27.55 38.82
C LEU A 13 65.79 28.17 38.83
N VAL A 14 65.68 29.50 38.86
CA VAL A 14 64.39 30.20 38.79
C VAL A 14 63.69 29.90 37.46
N LEU A 15 64.42 29.92 36.35
CA LEU A 15 63.87 29.60 35.04
C LEU A 15 63.39 28.15 34.94
N VAL A 16 64.16 27.18 35.44
CA VAL A 16 63.77 25.76 35.48
C VAL A 16 62.54 25.57 36.34
N THR A 17 62.49 26.21 37.51
CA THR A 17 61.32 26.12 38.41
C THR A 17 60.08 26.70 37.74
N TYR A 18 60.20 27.84 37.06
CA TYR A 18 59.12 28.45 36.28
C TYR A 18 58.62 27.53 35.16
N LEU A 19 59.54 26.94 34.37
CA LEU A 19 59.20 26.01 33.30
C LEU A 19 58.51 24.74 33.82
N VAL A 20 58.93 24.22 34.99
CA VAL A 20 58.29 23.06 35.63
C VAL A 20 56.85 23.39 36.05
N VAL A 21 56.63 24.55 36.68
CA VAL A 21 55.29 25.00 37.07
C VAL A 21 54.40 25.19 35.84
N GLN A 22 54.93 25.81 34.78
CA GLN A 22 54.21 25.99 33.52
C GLN A 22 53.86 24.65 32.85
N ASN A 23 54.77 23.67 32.87
CA ASN A 23 54.50 22.34 32.32
C ASN A 23 53.43 21.59 33.13
N GLN A 24 53.41 21.74 34.45
CA GLN A 24 52.38 21.17 35.31
C GLN A 24 51.01 21.78 35.03
N GLN A 25 50.93 23.11 34.87
CA GLN A 25 49.67 23.79 34.52
C GLN A 25 49.13 23.32 33.16
N LEU A 26 49.99 23.24 32.15
CA LEU A 26 49.60 22.74 30.82
C LEU A 26 49.08 21.31 30.87
N ARG A 27 49.66 20.43 31.69
CA ARG A 27 49.18 19.05 31.86
C ARG A 27 47.78 19.01 32.46
N THR A 28 47.53 19.81 33.50
CA THR A 28 46.22 19.89 34.15
C THR A 28 45.16 20.45 33.21
N GLU A 29 45.48 21.48 32.42
CA GLU A 29 44.57 22.03 31.41
C GLU A 29 44.25 21.00 30.31
N LEU A 30 45.26 20.26 29.84
CA LEU A 30 45.09 19.21 28.85
C LEU A 30 44.19 18.08 29.37
N GLU A 31 44.37 17.68 30.62
CA GLU A 31 43.54 16.66 31.28
C GLU A 31 42.09 17.14 31.47
N ALA A 32 41.89 18.41 31.85
CA ALA A 32 40.55 19.01 31.95
C ALA A 32 39.84 19.08 30.58
N ILE A 33 40.57 19.43 29.51
CA ILE A 33 40.04 19.43 28.15
C ILE A 33 39.69 18.02 27.69
N SER A 34 40.57 17.04 27.94
CA SER A 34 40.33 15.63 27.58
C SER A 34 39.08 15.09 28.28
N THR A 35 38.92 15.39 29.57
CA THR A 35 37.75 14.98 30.35
C THR A 35 36.47 15.63 29.84
N THR A 36 36.54 16.91 29.47
CA THR A 36 35.40 17.64 28.90
C THR A 36 35.02 17.08 27.53
N GLN A 37 35.98 16.79 26.66
CA GLN A 37 35.73 16.16 25.37
C GLN A 37 35.08 14.79 25.53
N HIS A 38 35.57 13.96 26.46
CA HIS A 38 34.98 12.65 26.70
C HIS A 38 33.53 12.75 27.16
N ARG A 39 33.24 13.69 28.07
CA ARG A 39 31.87 13.94 28.55
C ARG A 39 30.95 14.47 27.45
N VAL A 40 31.45 15.32 26.55
CA VAL A 40 30.67 15.80 25.40
C VAL A 40 30.35 14.65 24.45
N VAL A 41 31.31 13.77 24.18
CA VAL A 41 31.09 12.58 23.35
C VAL A 41 30.10 11.61 24.00
N GLU A 42 30.18 11.42 25.31
CA GLU A 42 29.25 10.57 26.07
C GLU A 42 27.81 11.12 26.01
N VAL A 43 27.62 12.42 26.27
CA VAL A 43 26.31 13.07 26.18
C VAL A 43 25.77 13.06 24.74
N LEU A 44 26.63 13.23 23.73
CA LEU A 44 26.25 13.09 22.32
C LEU A 44 25.84 11.65 21.99
N ALA A 45 26.55 10.64 22.49
CA ALA A 45 26.18 9.25 22.28
C ALA A 45 24.84 8.92 22.96
N GLU A 46 24.67 9.34 24.22
CA GLU A 46 23.42 9.15 24.99
C GLU A 46 22.21 9.83 24.33
N THR A 47 22.42 10.91 23.58
CA THR A 47 21.32 11.62 22.90
C THR A 47 21.07 11.14 21.48
N LEU A 48 22.12 10.81 20.71
CA LEU A 48 22.01 10.43 19.31
C LEU A 48 21.58 8.97 19.13
N THR A 49 22.03 8.04 19.98
CA THR A 49 21.64 6.63 19.91
C THR A 49 20.11 6.42 20.06
N PRO A 50 19.42 7.00 21.06
CA PRO A 50 17.97 6.87 21.15
C PRO A 50 17.23 7.68 20.07
N LEU A 51 17.84 8.71 19.49
CA LEU A 51 17.24 9.42 18.36
C LEU A 51 17.23 8.55 17.10
N ALA A 52 18.34 7.85 16.84
CA ALA A 52 18.48 6.94 15.70
C ALA A 52 17.45 5.80 15.79
N THR A 53 17.30 5.17 16.95
CA THR A 53 16.29 4.10 17.14
C THR A 53 14.86 4.59 16.96
N LYS A 54 14.55 5.82 17.39
CA LYS A 54 13.24 6.44 17.15
C LYS A 54 12.99 6.73 15.67
N ILE A 55 14.01 7.20 14.94
CA ILE A 55 13.90 7.42 13.48
C ILE A 55 13.64 6.10 12.75
N ASP A 56 14.34 5.02 13.09
CA ASP A 56 14.12 3.70 12.49
C ASP A 56 12.72 3.15 12.78
N ALA A 57 12.21 3.35 14.00
CA ALA A 57 10.85 3.00 14.35
C ALA A 57 9.81 3.80 13.54
N ILE A 58 10.00 5.11 13.37
CA ILE A 58 9.14 5.96 12.55
C ILE A 58 9.16 5.50 11.09
N ASN A 59 10.34 5.22 10.53
CA ASN A 59 10.47 4.73 9.14
C ASN A 59 9.74 3.41 8.93
N THR A 60 9.85 2.48 9.89
CA THR A 60 9.16 1.19 9.85
C THR A 60 7.64 1.37 9.86
N VAL A 61 7.12 2.21 10.77
CA VAL A 61 5.68 2.50 10.85
C VAL A 61 5.18 3.21 9.59
N THR A 62 5.94 4.19 9.08
CA THR A 62 5.58 4.94 7.86
C THR A 62 5.52 4.02 6.64
N SER A 63 6.50 3.12 6.49
CA SER A 63 6.49 2.13 5.41
C SER A 63 5.30 1.17 5.50
N LYS A 64 4.97 0.72 6.73
CA LYS A 64 3.81 -0.15 6.97
C LYS A 64 2.49 0.55 6.62
N ILE A 65 2.30 1.79 7.09
CA ILE A 65 1.11 2.59 6.77
C ILE A 65 1.00 2.84 5.27
N GLY A 66 2.10 3.17 4.59
CA GLY A 66 2.11 3.35 3.13
C GLY A 66 1.66 2.10 2.39
N LYS A 67 2.21 0.93 2.77
CA LYS A 67 1.81 -0.35 2.17
C LYS A 67 0.35 -0.71 2.46
N GLU A 68 -0.13 -0.50 3.68
CA GLU A 68 -1.53 -0.74 4.04
C GLU A 68 -2.49 0.18 3.25
N ALA A 69 -2.11 1.44 3.02
CA ALA A 69 -2.88 2.37 2.20
C ALA A 69 -2.91 1.97 0.71
N ASP A 70 -1.77 1.53 0.17
CA ASP A 70 -1.69 1.02 -1.20
C ASP A 70 -2.50 -0.27 -1.37
N ASP A 71 -2.39 -1.20 -0.42
CA ASP A 71 -3.15 -2.45 -0.41
C ASP A 71 -4.66 -2.18 -0.32
N ALA A 72 -5.09 -1.24 0.53
CA ALA A 72 -6.49 -0.83 0.63
C ALA A 72 -7.00 -0.20 -0.68
N THR A 73 -6.21 0.67 -1.30
CA THR A 73 -6.55 1.31 -2.58
C THR A 73 -6.66 0.28 -3.70
N ASN A 74 -5.72 -0.66 -3.76
CA ASN A 74 -5.73 -1.75 -4.74
C ASN A 74 -6.94 -2.68 -4.55
N GLN A 75 -7.32 -2.97 -3.32
CA GLN A 75 -8.54 -3.75 -3.02
C GLN A 75 -9.81 -3.02 -3.45
N GLN A 76 -9.90 -1.71 -3.20
CA GLN A 76 -11.02 -0.89 -3.65
C GLN A 76 -11.11 -0.87 -5.19
N LEU A 77 -9.98 -0.64 -5.86
CA LEU A 77 -9.91 -0.62 -7.33
C LEU A 77 -10.30 -1.97 -7.93
N ALA A 78 -9.79 -3.07 -7.37
CA ALA A 78 -10.18 -4.43 -7.78
C ALA A 78 -11.69 -4.67 -7.60
N THR A 79 -12.28 -4.16 -6.52
CA THR A 79 -13.73 -4.29 -6.27
C THR A 79 -14.55 -3.48 -7.27
N LEU A 80 -14.15 -2.24 -7.55
CA LEU A 80 -14.79 -1.39 -8.57
C LEU A 80 -14.68 -2.02 -9.96
N GLN A 81 -13.53 -2.59 -10.31
CA GLN A 81 -13.32 -3.27 -11.58
C GLN A 81 -14.28 -4.46 -11.74
N LYS A 82 -14.39 -5.31 -10.71
CA LYS A 82 -15.32 -6.44 -10.71
C LYS A 82 -16.78 -6.00 -10.88
N ARG A 83 -17.18 -4.88 -10.29
CA ARG A 83 -18.53 -4.30 -10.48
C ARG A 83 -18.73 -3.77 -11.90
N LEU A 84 -17.75 -3.06 -12.43
CA LEU A 84 -17.80 -2.54 -13.80
C LEU A 84 -17.97 -3.66 -14.81
N ASP A 85 -17.29 -4.79 -14.62
CA ASP A 85 -17.41 -5.96 -15.48
C ASP A 85 -18.82 -6.58 -15.41
N LEU A 86 -19.44 -6.61 -14.23
CA LEU A 86 -20.84 -7.06 -14.09
C LEU A 86 -21.83 -6.08 -14.77
N TYR A 87 -21.58 -4.77 -14.70
CA TYR A 87 -22.36 -3.75 -15.44
C TYR A 87 -22.24 -3.92 -16.97
N LYS A 88 -21.03 -4.22 -17.48
CA LYS A 88 -20.83 -4.51 -18.91
C LYS A 88 -21.63 -5.72 -19.38
N LEU A 89 -21.84 -6.71 -18.51
CA LEU A 89 -22.69 -7.86 -18.82
C LEU A 89 -24.16 -7.48 -18.94
N VAL A 90 -24.66 -6.60 -18.08
CA VAL A 90 -26.01 -6.02 -18.24
C VAL A 90 -26.12 -5.27 -19.56
N GLY A 91 -25.11 -4.48 -19.94
CA GLY A 91 -25.07 -3.80 -21.24
C GLY A 91 -25.12 -4.78 -22.43
N THR A 92 -24.36 -5.87 -22.35
CA THR A 92 -24.34 -6.93 -23.39
C THR A 92 -25.69 -7.65 -23.48
N LEU A 93 -26.33 -7.91 -22.33
CA LEU A 93 -27.67 -8.48 -22.26
C LEU A 93 -28.73 -7.56 -22.88
N ASN A 94 -28.63 -6.25 -22.65
CA ASN A 94 -29.51 -5.25 -23.25
C ASN A 94 -29.33 -5.19 -24.77
N GLN A 95 -28.09 -5.27 -25.27
CA GLN A 95 -27.82 -5.36 -26.72
C GLN A 95 -28.43 -6.63 -27.31
N ALA A 96 -28.30 -7.78 -26.64
CA ALA A 96 -28.92 -9.03 -27.08
C ALA A 96 -30.46 -8.91 -27.11
N ASN A 97 -31.05 -8.27 -26.09
CA ASN A 97 -32.49 -8.03 -26.04
C ASN A 97 -32.97 -7.07 -27.14
N GLN A 98 -32.15 -6.08 -27.51
CA GLN A 98 -32.45 -5.18 -28.62
C GLN A 98 -32.45 -5.93 -29.95
N LEU A 99 -31.43 -6.74 -30.23
CA LEU A 99 -31.38 -7.60 -31.43
C LEU A 99 -32.59 -8.54 -31.50
N ARG A 100 -33.02 -9.10 -30.37
CA ARG A 100 -34.25 -9.89 -30.27
C ARG A 100 -35.47 -9.07 -30.68
N ALA A 101 -35.61 -7.86 -30.14
CA ALA A 101 -36.74 -6.96 -30.44
C ALA A 101 -36.76 -6.52 -31.91
N GLU A 102 -35.60 -6.44 -32.56
CA GLU A 102 -35.44 -6.18 -33.99
C GLU A 102 -35.74 -7.41 -34.88
N GLY A 103 -36.12 -8.56 -34.29
CA GLY A 103 -36.39 -9.80 -35.02
C GLY A 103 -35.14 -10.59 -35.41
N LYS A 104 -33.95 -10.15 -35.01
CA LYS A 104 -32.66 -10.82 -35.30
C LYS A 104 -32.36 -11.91 -34.27
N GLY A 105 -33.24 -12.92 -34.19
CA GLY A 105 -33.20 -13.96 -33.15
C GLY A 105 -31.86 -14.73 -33.08
N ALA A 106 -31.28 -15.07 -34.23
CA ALA A 106 -29.99 -15.77 -34.28
C ALA A 106 -28.83 -14.93 -33.73
N GLU A 107 -28.72 -13.66 -34.14
CA GLU A 107 -27.70 -12.72 -33.64
C GLU A 107 -27.91 -12.42 -32.15
N ALA A 108 -29.17 -12.26 -31.73
CA ALA A 108 -29.53 -12.08 -30.33
C ALA A 108 -29.08 -13.28 -29.47
N ALA A 109 -29.29 -14.51 -29.97
CA ALA A 109 -28.90 -15.74 -29.29
C ALA A 109 -27.37 -15.87 -29.15
N GLU A 110 -26.61 -15.54 -30.20
CA GLU A 110 -25.15 -15.53 -30.14
C GLU A 110 -24.64 -14.49 -29.13
N LYS A 111 -25.19 -13.27 -29.19
CA LYS A 111 -24.84 -12.21 -28.24
C LYS A 111 -25.20 -12.61 -26.81
N LEU A 112 -26.36 -13.24 -26.58
CA LEU A 112 -26.76 -13.76 -25.28
C LEU A 112 -25.79 -14.85 -24.79
N THR A 113 -25.44 -15.80 -25.66
CA THR A 113 -24.51 -16.90 -25.33
C THR A 113 -23.14 -16.38 -24.93
N SER A 114 -22.68 -15.28 -25.54
CA SER A 114 -21.40 -14.64 -25.17
C SER A 114 -21.34 -14.19 -23.70
N THR A 115 -22.49 -13.98 -23.04
CA THR A 115 -22.55 -13.58 -21.63
C THR A 115 -22.43 -14.74 -20.64
N LYS A 116 -22.64 -15.99 -21.08
CA LYS A 116 -22.67 -17.17 -20.20
C LYS A 116 -21.38 -17.37 -19.42
N LYS A 117 -20.25 -17.44 -20.13
CA LYS A 117 -18.93 -17.67 -19.51
C LYS A 117 -18.55 -16.53 -18.55
N PRO A 118 -18.69 -15.25 -18.92
CA PRO A 118 -18.47 -14.15 -17.98
C PRO A 118 -19.38 -14.17 -16.75
N ILE A 119 -20.68 -14.49 -16.89
CA ILE A 119 -21.61 -14.61 -15.74
C ILE A 119 -21.17 -15.76 -14.82
N TRP A 120 -20.74 -16.89 -15.39
CA TRP A 120 -20.21 -18.01 -14.63
C TRP A 120 -18.97 -17.61 -13.81
N GLN A 121 -18.02 -16.95 -14.47
CA GLN A 121 -16.78 -16.45 -13.84
C GLN A 121 -17.05 -15.38 -12.78
N ALA A 122 -18.06 -14.52 -12.99
CA ALA A 122 -18.53 -13.60 -11.97
C ALA A 122 -19.05 -14.36 -10.74
N GLY A 123 -19.74 -15.49 -10.94
CA GLY A 123 -20.14 -16.39 -9.84
C GLY A 123 -18.96 -16.95 -9.03
N GLU A 124 -17.85 -17.29 -9.69
CA GLU A 124 -16.62 -17.71 -8.99
C GLU A 124 -15.94 -16.54 -8.27
N THR A 125 -16.06 -15.34 -8.81
CA THR A 125 -15.49 -14.12 -8.23
C THR A 125 -16.27 -13.63 -7.00
N PHE A 126 -17.60 -13.77 -7.04
CA PHE A 126 -18.53 -13.34 -6.01
C PHE A 126 -19.17 -14.55 -5.34
N ALA A 127 -18.42 -15.20 -4.46
CA ALA A 127 -18.82 -16.46 -3.83
C ALA A 127 -20.22 -16.41 -3.17
N ALA A 128 -20.55 -15.29 -2.49
CA ALA A 128 -21.87 -15.06 -1.87
C ALA A 128 -23.04 -15.07 -2.88
N HIS A 129 -22.77 -14.72 -4.13
CA HIS A 129 -23.77 -14.66 -5.21
C HIS A 129 -23.62 -15.78 -6.24
N LYS A 130 -22.70 -16.74 -6.01
CA LYS A 130 -22.38 -17.83 -6.94
C LYS A 130 -23.62 -18.59 -7.40
N ALA A 131 -24.47 -19.02 -6.45
CA ALA A 131 -25.68 -19.77 -6.76
C ALA A 131 -26.66 -18.95 -7.61
N LYS A 132 -26.84 -17.65 -7.32
CA LYS A 132 -27.70 -16.76 -8.09
C LYS A 132 -27.18 -16.59 -9.53
N LEU A 133 -25.87 -16.34 -9.69
CA LEU A 133 -25.26 -16.08 -11.00
C LEU A 133 -25.17 -17.36 -11.86
N GLN A 134 -24.71 -18.47 -11.29
CA GLN A 134 -24.57 -19.73 -12.03
C GLN A 134 -25.93 -20.41 -12.29
N GLY A 135 -26.92 -20.17 -11.43
CA GLY A 135 -28.31 -20.61 -11.66
C GLY A 135 -28.93 -20.02 -12.93
N LEU A 136 -28.40 -18.91 -13.46
CA LEU A 136 -28.89 -18.28 -14.69
C LEU A 136 -28.56 -19.09 -15.95
N MET A 137 -27.62 -20.03 -15.90
CA MET A 137 -27.16 -20.77 -17.10
C MET A 137 -28.32 -21.48 -17.82
N GLY A 138 -29.18 -22.17 -17.08
CA GLY A 138 -30.33 -22.88 -17.66
C GLY A 138 -31.34 -21.93 -18.31
N THR A 139 -31.53 -20.74 -17.75
CA THR A 139 -32.41 -19.71 -18.33
C THR A 139 -31.79 -19.11 -19.60
N LEU A 140 -30.49 -18.83 -19.58
CA LEU A 140 -29.76 -18.36 -20.76
C LEU A 140 -29.78 -19.38 -21.91
N ASP A 141 -29.64 -20.66 -21.60
CA ASP A 141 -29.70 -21.75 -22.59
C ASP A 141 -31.08 -21.86 -23.23
N LYS A 142 -32.15 -21.81 -22.42
CA LYS A 142 -33.52 -21.81 -22.94
C LYS A 142 -33.80 -20.61 -23.83
N LEU A 143 -33.43 -19.41 -23.40
CA LEU A 143 -33.61 -18.18 -24.17
C LEU A 143 -32.82 -18.21 -25.47
N SER A 144 -31.54 -18.63 -25.41
CA SER A 144 -30.70 -18.72 -26.60
C SER A 144 -31.25 -19.75 -27.60
N ALA A 145 -31.75 -20.89 -27.13
CA ALA A 145 -32.35 -21.89 -28.01
C ALA A 145 -33.63 -21.36 -28.67
N ALA A 146 -34.53 -20.73 -27.90
CA ALA A 146 -35.77 -20.14 -28.39
C ALA A 146 -35.51 -19.06 -29.45
N TRP A 147 -34.61 -18.12 -29.16
CA TRP A 147 -34.29 -17.03 -30.08
C TRP A 147 -33.62 -17.54 -31.34
N LYS A 148 -32.77 -18.57 -31.23
CA LYS A 148 -32.14 -19.23 -32.39
C LYS A 148 -33.15 -19.98 -33.26
N SER A 149 -34.22 -20.52 -32.68
CA SER A 149 -35.35 -21.11 -33.43
C SER A 149 -36.35 -20.07 -33.96
N GLY A 150 -36.09 -18.77 -33.75
CA GLY A 150 -36.95 -17.67 -34.22
C GLY A 150 -38.06 -17.26 -33.25
N ASP A 151 -38.19 -17.91 -32.09
CA ASP A 151 -39.11 -17.48 -31.04
C ASP A 151 -38.48 -16.34 -30.24
N THR A 152 -38.79 -15.11 -30.63
CA THR A 152 -38.30 -13.88 -29.98
C THR A 152 -39.30 -13.32 -28.97
N SER A 153 -40.36 -14.05 -28.62
CA SER A 153 -41.44 -13.56 -27.75
C SER A 153 -40.98 -13.28 -26.32
N THR A 154 -39.99 -14.04 -25.83
CA THR A 154 -39.56 -14.01 -24.43
C THR A 154 -38.35 -13.10 -24.24
N ALA A 155 -38.50 -12.06 -23.40
CA ALA A 155 -37.42 -11.14 -23.04
C ALA A 155 -36.55 -11.70 -21.89
N PRO A 156 -35.27 -11.31 -21.79
CA PRO A 156 -34.36 -11.80 -20.75
C PRO A 156 -34.51 -11.06 -19.40
N ASP A 157 -35.70 -10.53 -19.08
CA ASP A 157 -35.90 -9.64 -17.92
C ASP A 157 -35.56 -10.29 -16.58
N ALA A 158 -35.83 -11.58 -16.41
CA ALA A 158 -35.46 -12.32 -15.20
C ALA A 158 -33.94 -12.38 -14.99
N VAL A 159 -33.19 -12.56 -16.08
CA VAL A 159 -31.71 -12.55 -16.06
C VAL A 159 -31.22 -11.15 -15.71
N ARG A 160 -31.77 -10.13 -16.36
CA ARG A 160 -31.41 -8.72 -16.12
C ARG A 160 -31.65 -8.32 -14.67
N LYS A 161 -32.85 -8.59 -14.13
CA LYS A 161 -33.20 -8.29 -12.73
C LYS A 161 -32.28 -9.01 -11.74
N THR A 162 -31.87 -10.24 -12.02
CA THR A 162 -30.94 -10.97 -11.15
C THR A 162 -29.55 -10.32 -11.14
N LEU A 163 -29.05 -9.90 -12.31
CA LEU A 163 -27.78 -9.18 -12.40
C LEU A 163 -27.83 -7.81 -11.72
N GLU A 164 -28.92 -7.05 -11.90
CA GLU A 164 -29.15 -5.78 -11.21
C GLU A 164 -29.28 -5.94 -9.70
N ALA A 165 -29.93 -7.01 -9.23
CA ALA A 165 -30.01 -7.33 -7.79
C ALA A 165 -28.63 -7.66 -7.21
N VAL A 166 -27.82 -8.47 -7.90
CA VAL A 166 -26.44 -8.76 -7.47
C VAL A 166 -25.60 -7.47 -7.45
N LEU A 167 -25.73 -6.59 -8.45
CA LEU A 167 -25.07 -5.29 -8.45
C LEU A 167 -25.49 -4.41 -7.25
N GLY A 168 -26.78 -4.41 -6.91
CA GLY A 168 -27.32 -3.69 -5.76
C GLY A 168 -26.83 -4.25 -4.42
N GLU A 169 -26.82 -5.57 -4.28
CA GLU A 169 -26.31 -6.27 -3.10
C GLU A 169 -24.82 -5.97 -2.89
N LEU A 170 -24.01 -6.07 -3.95
CA LEU A 170 -22.60 -5.71 -3.92
C LEU A 170 -22.39 -4.27 -3.46
N ASN A 171 -23.28 -3.33 -3.80
CA ASN A 171 -23.18 -1.92 -3.41
C ASN A 171 -23.41 -1.69 -1.91
N ASN A 172 -24.21 -2.54 -1.27
CA ASN A 172 -24.54 -2.43 0.14
C ASN A 172 -23.50 -3.09 1.06
N GLU A 173 -22.72 -4.05 0.56
CA GLU A 173 -21.63 -4.71 1.32
C GLU A 173 -20.41 -3.80 1.60
N GLN A 174 -20.38 -2.59 1.02
CA GLN A 174 -19.30 -1.61 1.23
C GLN A 174 -19.63 -0.51 2.26
N LYS A 175 -20.84 -0.52 2.84
CA LYS A 175 -21.23 0.37 3.95
C LYS A 175 -21.03 -0.33 5.28
#